data_AF-A0A183Q3G7-F1
#
_entry.id   AF-A0A183Q3G7-F1
#
_cell.length_a   1.000
_cell.length_b   1.000
_cell.length_c   1.000
_cell.angle_alpha   90.00
_cell.angle_beta   90.00
_cell.angle_gamma   90.00
#
_symmetry.space_group_name_H-M   'P 1'
#
loop_
_entity.id
_entity.type
_entity.pdbx_description
1 polymer ?
#
loop_
_entity_poly.entity_id
_entity_poly.type
_entity_poly.pdbx_seq_one_letter_code
_entity_poly.pdbx_strand_id
1 'polypeptide(L)' 'MNCSAFKRLKGIQRHWYVFEESTLKLMAYRNEMDAAIPDKEPLKIINIHGAVFHIDPAEHNQFSIM' A
#
# COMPACT_ATOMS: atom_id res chain seq x y z
N MET A 1 -19.56 -3.86 31.07
CA MET A 1 -19.39 -4.85 29.98
C MET A 1 -18.26 -4.35 29.08
N ASN A 2 -17.07 -4.95 29.20
CA ASN A 2 -15.89 -4.58 28.41
C ASN A 2 -16.02 -5.16 27.00
N CYS A 3 -16.39 -4.33 26.03
CA CYS A 3 -16.13 -4.61 24.62
C CYS A 3 -14.63 -4.45 24.39
N SER A 4 -13.85 -5.52 24.60
CA SER A 4 -12.48 -5.54 24.10
C SER A 4 -12.55 -5.49 22.59
N ALA A 5 -12.26 -4.31 22.04
CA ALA A 5 -12.08 -4.10 20.62
C ALA A 5 -11.21 -5.22 20.06
N PHE A 6 -11.75 -5.98 19.10
CA PHE A 6 -10.94 -6.76 18.19
C PHE A 6 -10.06 -5.74 17.45
N LYS A 7 -8.90 -5.41 18.03
CA LYS A 7 -7.78 -4.82 17.30
C LYS A 7 -7.46 -5.84 16.23
N ARG A 8 -8.09 -5.70 15.06
CA ARG A 8 -7.85 -6.53 13.89
C ARG A 8 -6.35 -6.43 13.66
N LEU A 9 -5.62 -7.49 14.00
CA LEU A 9 -4.23 -7.65 13.60
C LEU A 9 -4.26 -7.51 12.09
N LYS A 10 -3.88 -6.33 11.57
CA LYS A 10 -3.71 -6.14 10.14
C LYS A 10 -2.45 -6.90 9.81
N GLY A 11 -2.59 -8.22 9.61
CA GLY A 11 -1.53 -9.04 9.05
C GLY A 11 -1.09 -8.45 7.71
N ILE A 12 0.09 -8.86 7.26
CA ILE A 12 0.62 -8.44 5.97
C ILE A 12 -0.35 -8.88 4.88
N GLN A 13 -0.84 -7.91 4.11
CA GLN A 13 -1.76 -8.15 2.98
C GLN A 13 -1.06 -7.81 1.68
N ARG A 14 -0.95 -8.80 0.79
CA ARG A 14 -0.45 -8.59 -0.57
C ARG A 14 -1.48 -7.79 -1.38
N HIS A 15 -0.98 -6.76 -2.06
CA HIS A 15 -1.75 -5.91 -2.96
C HIS A 15 -0.97 -5.76 -4.27
N TRP A 16 -1.67 -5.34 -5.32
CA TRP A 16 -1.05 -4.89 -6.56
C TRP A 16 -0.90 -3.37 -6.52
N TYR A 17 0.34 -2.88 -6.59
CA TYR A 17 0.62 -1.45 -6.50
C TYR A 17 0.92 -0.87 -7.88
N VAL A 18 0.29 0.25 -8.21
CA VAL A 18 0.54 1.03 -9.42
C VAL A 18 1.10 2.38 -8.99
N PHE A 19 2.20 2.80 -9.60
CA PHE A 19 2.80 4.11 -9.37
C PHE A 19 2.39 5.08 -10.48
N GLU A 20 1.78 6.20 -10.10
CA GLU A 20 1.46 7.31 -10.99
C GLU A 20 2.51 8.42 -10.83
N GLU A 21 3.42 8.52 -11.78
CA GLU A 21 4.58 9.42 -11.72
C GLU A 21 4.20 10.91 -11.70
N SER A 22 3.18 11.31 -12.46
CA SER A 22 2.77 12.71 -12.60
C SER A 22 2.25 13.32 -11.30
N THR A 23 1.63 12.51 -10.44
CA THR A 23 1.02 12.95 -9.18
C THR A 23 1.78 12.45 -7.96
N LEU A 24 2.82 11.62 -8.17
CA LEU A 24 3.56 10.91 -7.13
C LEU A 24 2.65 10.14 -6.17
N LYS A 25 1.72 9.36 -6.74
CA LYS A 25 0.79 8.53 -5.97
C LYS A 25 1.03 7.06 -6.20
N LEU A 26 0.97 6.29 -5.13
CA LEU A 26 0.92 4.83 -5.14
C LEU A 26 -0.52 4.38 -4.92
N MET A 27 -1.10 3.66 -5.88
CA MET A 27 -2.45 3.13 -5.83
C MET A 27 -2.41 1.63 -5.56
N ALA A 28 -3.20 1.16 -4.59
CA ALA A 28 -3.23 -0.25 -4.20
C ALA A 28 -4.54 -0.91 -4.66
N TYR A 29 -4.43 -2.00 -5.41
CA TYR A 29 -5.53 -2.85 -5.86
C TYR A 29 -5.43 -4.23 -5.22
N ARG A 30 -6.51 -5.00 -5.25
CA ARG A 30 -6.50 -6.38 -4.71
C ARG A 30 -5.54 -7.28 -5.47
N ASN A 31 -5.51 -7.13 -6.80
CA ASN A 31 -4.72 -7.91 -7.73
C ASN A 31 -4.53 -7.12 -9.03
N GLU A 32 -3.78 -7.69 -9.97
CA GLU A 32 -3.49 -7.11 -11.28
C GLU A 32 -4.75 -6.92 -12.15
N MET A 33 -5.69 -7.88 -12.11
CA MET A 33 -6.93 -7.81 -12.88
C MET A 33 -7.79 -6.60 -12.50
N ASP A 34 -7.89 -6.33 -11.19
CA ASP A 34 -8.61 -5.16 -10.69
C ASP A 34 -7.96 -3.85 -11.16
N ALA A 35 -6.63 -3.80 -11.22
CA ALA A 35 -5.88 -2.63 -11.69
C ALA A 35 -6.01 -2.39 -13.20
N ALA A 36 -6.33 -3.43 -13.98
CA ALA A 36 -6.51 -3.34 -15.42
C ALA A 36 -7.92 -2.86 -15.84
N ILE A 37 -8.88 -2.79 -14.91
CA ILE A 37 -10.24 -2.30 -15.20
C ILE A 37 -10.19 -0.77 -15.30
N PRO A 38 -10.59 -0.16 -16.43
CA PRO A 38 -10.67 1.29 -16.56
C PRO A 38 -11.56 1.90 -15.47
N ASP A 39 -11.13 3.03 -14.91
CA ASP A 39 -11.84 3.78 -13.87
C ASP A 39 -12.16 3.00 -12.58
N LYS A 40 -11.51 1.84 -12.36
CA LYS A 40 -11.63 1.10 -11.11
C LYS A 40 -10.97 1.89 -9.98
N GLU A 41 -11.76 2.19 -8.95
CA GLU A 41 -11.23 2.83 -7.75
C GLU A 41 -10.26 1.90 -7.00
N PRO A 42 -9.07 2.41 -6.60
CA PRO A 42 -8.13 1.65 -5.79
C PRO A 42 -8.62 1.48 -4.36
N LEU A 43 -8.15 0.43 -3.69
CA LEU A 43 -8.43 0.18 -2.27
C LEU A 43 -7.77 1.25 -1.38
N LYS A 44 -6.63 1.78 -1.81
CA LYS A 44 -5.87 2.83 -1.11
C LYS A 44 -5.12 3.68 -2.12
N ILE A 45 -4.98 4.97 -1.78
CA ILE A 45 -4.12 5.92 -2.48
C ILE A 45 -3.14 6.46 -1.45
N ILE A 46 -1.85 6.37 -1.73
CA ILE A 46 -0.77 6.86 -0.88
C ILE A 46 -0.05 7.95 -1.67
N ASN A 47 -0.05 9.18 -1.16
CA ASN A 47 0.76 10.27 -1.72
C ASN A 47 2.18 10.14 -1.17
N ILE A 48 3.18 10.04 -2.05
CA ILE A 48 4.59 9.90 -1.69
C ILE A 48 5.42 11.15 -2.03
N HIS A 49 4.76 12.28 -2.28
CA HIS A 49 5.45 13.55 -2.50
C HIS A 49 6.26 13.96 -1.26
N GLY A 50 7.58 14.02 -1.40
CA GLY A 50 8.51 14.34 -0.31
C GLY A 50 8.76 13.19 0.67
N ALA A 51 8.27 11.98 0.37
CA ALA A 51 8.51 10.80 1.20
C ALA A 51 9.96 10.32 1.12
N VAL A 52 10.42 9.66 2.19
CA VAL A 52 11.76 9.07 2.27
C VAL A 52 11.68 7.56 2.18
N PHE A 53 12.52 6.97 1.32
CA PHE A 53 12.67 5.53 1.21
C PHE A 53 13.78 5.03 2.13
N HIS A 54 13.46 4.06 2.97
CA HIS A 54 14.43 3.38 3.83
C HIS A 54 14.53 1.91 3.45
N ILE A 55 15.76 1.43 3.27
CA ILE A 55 16.07 0.03 2.94
C ILE A 55 16.96 -0.49 4.07
N ASP A 56 16.51 -1.52 4.78
CA ASP A 56 17.32 -2.19 5.79
C ASP A 56 18.14 -3.30 5.13
N PRO A 57 19.49 -3.24 5.15
CA PRO A 57 20.34 -4.28 4.58
C PRO A 57 20.16 -5.67 5.21
N ALA A 58 19.62 -5.76 6.43
CA ALA A 58 19.37 -7.02 7.11
C ALA A 58 18.07 -7.72 6.65
N GLU A 59 17.15 -6.99 5.99
CA GLU A 59 15.87 -7.50 5.53
C GLU A 59 15.85 -7.69 4.01
N HIS A 60 15.64 -8.92 3.56
CA HIS A 60 15.59 -9.22 2.13
C HIS A 60 14.28 -8.75 1.49
N ASN A 61 14.37 -8.02 0.38
CA ASN A 61 13.24 -7.57 -0.44
C ASN A 61 12.22 -6.69 0.33
N GLN A 62 12.69 -5.93 1.30
CA GLN A 62 11.87 -5.03 2.11
C GLN A 62 12.39 -3.60 2.03
N PHE A 63 11.46 -2.65 1.97
CA PHE A 63 11.73 -1.23 2.13
C PHE A 63 10.53 -0.57 2.79
N SER A 64 10.76 0.59 3.41
CA SER A 64 9.74 1.42 4.04
C SER A 64 9.66 2.78 3.35
N ILE A 65 8.45 3.34 3.30
CA ILE A 65 8.18 4.71 2.83
C ILE A 65 7.70 5.49 4.05
N MET A 66 8.40 6.57 4.41
CA MET A 66 8.10 7.45 5.55
C MET A 66 7.65 8.83 5.11
#